data_AF-A0A6A4HIK8-F1
#
_entry.id   AF-A0A6A4HIK8-F1
#
_cell.length_a   1.000
_cell.length_b   1.000
_cell.length_c   1.000
_cell.angle_alpha   90.00
_cell.angle_beta   90.00
_cell.angle_gamma   90.00
#
_symmetry.space_group_name_H-M   'P 1'
#
loop_
_entity.id
_entity.type
_entity.pdbx_description
1 polymer ?
#
loop_
_entity_poly.entity_id
_entity_poly.type
_entity_poly.pdbx_seq_one_letter_code
_entity_poly.pdbx_strand_id
1 'polypeptide(L)'
;MPPKRKADSENTETDTKKNKTSTPRLKKSKRVEWNRTWSEDKLEGEWAQKCIERWCLLPPYDTRIPEKNWKKYYQERTALDAVNTVDSTASKPIVSEELDQDTFKILRRASANVAKVIYGAVSEEDSESTTIARTIRGSLYYTGLWGNDEEGGGNNPRTVNSKTRLYSPFGLGTSLDIVYDYHYRCFRANERWSTLYVCARHSDECNTKEPLKSIAVFKDDRGRQKPEEGTVKVINMVRSFPCLFSVHLNGSKITGTTAKNLEEFEETLFGGSGWLSPLKIFQLVAYAGTVGHYHEALGGSLLNKGGLEKFKLFKDEHDAKELGTAEAKILADAEGKLGDKGDDKEEGEICVPQRLLLLAKQTE
;
A
#
# COMPACT_ATOMS: atom_id res chain seq x y z
N MET A 1 50.20 -72.93 -8.57
CA MET A 1 49.34 -72.08 -7.71
C MET A 1 50.19 -70.99 -7.09
N PRO A 2 50.14 -69.75 -7.61
CA PRO A 2 50.71 -68.57 -6.97
C PRO A 2 49.65 -67.82 -6.13
N PRO A 3 50.07 -67.00 -5.15
CA PRO A 3 49.24 -66.60 -4.01
C PRO A 3 48.83 -65.12 -3.96
N LYS A 4 47.77 -64.88 -3.18
CA LYS A 4 47.42 -63.69 -2.36
C LYS A 4 47.57 -62.28 -2.94
N ARG A 5 46.41 -61.64 -3.15
CA ARG A 5 46.23 -60.19 -3.23
C ARG A 5 46.81 -59.48 -1.99
N LYS A 6 47.58 -58.41 -2.21
CA LYS A 6 47.82 -57.31 -1.27
C LYS A 6 47.44 -56.00 -1.95
N ALA A 7 46.92 -55.08 -1.14
CA ALA A 7 46.49 -53.74 -1.49
C ALA A 7 47.65 -52.73 -1.52
N ASP A 8 47.28 -51.55 -2.01
CA ASP A 8 47.87 -50.20 -1.86
C ASP A 8 48.98 -49.79 -2.84
N SER A 9 48.66 -48.88 -3.77
CA SER A 9 48.97 -47.44 -3.62
C SER A 9 48.67 -46.64 -4.90
N GLU A 10 48.08 -45.46 -4.68
CA GLU A 10 48.24 -44.19 -5.40
C GLU A 10 48.04 -44.13 -6.93
N ASN A 11 46.98 -43.43 -7.35
CA ASN A 11 47.19 -42.18 -8.07
C ASN A 11 45.94 -41.29 -8.09
N THR A 12 46.16 -40.06 -7.61
CA THR A 12 45.55 -38.78 -7.99
C THR A 12 44.52 -38.80 -9.11
N GLU A 13 43.26 -38.48 -8.78
CA GLU A 13 42.45 -37.60 -9.60
C GLU A 13 41.84 -36.50 -8.73
N THR A 14 42.20 -35.29 -9.10
CA THR A 14 41.77 -34.01 -8.54
C THR A 14 40.29 -33.78 -8.80
N ASP A 15 39.45 -34.18 -7.84
CA ASP A 15 38.05 -33.78 -7.83
C ASP A 15 37.96 -32.31 -7.41
N THR A 16 37.88 -31.44 -8.42
CA THR A 16 37.51 -30.04 -8.25
C THR A 16 36.08 -29.99 -7.73
N LYS A 17 35.93 -30.06 -6.40
CA LYS A 17 34.68 -29.71 -5.70
C LYS A 17 34.31 -28.29 -6.10
N LYS A 18 33.42 -28.18 -7.09
CA LYS A 18 32.61 -26.99 -7.35
C LYS A 18 32.04 -26.57 -6.00
N ASN A 19 32.58 -25.49 -5.44
CA ASN A 19 31.99 -24.78 -4.32
C ASN A 19 30.53 -24.54 -4.70
N LYS A 20 29.61 -25.27 -4.05
CA LYS A 20 28.20 -24.92 -4.03
C LYS A 20 28.16 -23.49 -3.51
N THR A 21 27.91 -22.54 -4.40
CA THR A 21 27.66 -21.14 -4.05
C THR A 21 26.55 -21.18 -3.01
N SER A 22 26.90 -20.92 -1.74
CA SER A 22 25.91 -20.93 -0.68
C SER A 22 24.86 -19.89 -1.04
N THR A 23 23.61 -20.30 -1.12
CA THR A 23 22.51 -19.40 -1.42
C THR A 23 22.59 -18.25 -0.42
N PRO A 24 22.63 -16.98 -0.86
CA PRO A 24 22.77 -15.86 0.07
C PRO A 24 21.62 -15.91 1.06
N ARG A 25 21.95 -15.96 2.36
CA ARG A 25 20.95 -16.03 3.44
C ARG A 25 20.08 -14.78 3.37
N LEU A 26 18.76 -14.97 3.34
CA LEU A 26 17.82 -13.86 3.43
C LEU A 26 18.00 -13.12 4.75
N LYS A 27 17.84 -11.79 4.72
CA LYS A 27 17.85 -10.96 5.93
C LYS A 27 16.67 -11.38 6.82
N LYS A 28 16.87 -11.37 8.13
CA LYS A 28 15.78 -11.57 9.09
C LYS A 28 15.05 -10.25 9.31
N SER A 29 13.74 -10.34 9.54
CA SER A 29 12.97 -9.23 10.11
C SER A 29 13.57 -8.84 11.47
N LYS A 30 13.57 -7.55 11.77
CA LYS A 30 13.93 -7.02 13.07
C LYS A 30 12.68 -6.38 13.66
N ARG A 31 12.33 -6.77 14.89
CA ARG A 31 11.33 -6.01 15.65
C ARG A 31 11.80 -4.58 15.76
N VAL A 32 10.90 -3.65 15.48
CA VAL A 32 11.22 -2.23 15.56
C VAL A 32 11.55 -1.89 17.01
N GLU A 33 12.70 -1.29 17.27
CA GLU A 33 12.96 -0.64 18.56
C GLU A 33 12.22 0.69 18.56
N TRP A 34 11.11 0.75 19.29
CA TRP A 34 10.21 1.91 19.28
C TRP A 34 10.88 3.10 19.98
N ASN A 35 10.56 4.32 19.52
CA ASN A 35 11.13 5.54 20.07
C ASN A 35 10.75 5.70 21.56
N ARG A 36 11.70 6.12 22.41
CA ARG A 36 11.47 6.34 23.86
C ARG A 36 10.36 7.34 24.21
N THR A 37 9.96 8.16 23.24
CA THR A 37 8.88 9.15 23.40
C THR A 37 7.48 8.57 23.14
N TRP A 38 7.40 7.28 22.81
CA TRP A 38 6.17 6.58 22.55
C TRP A 38 5.70 5.78 23.75
N SER A 39 4.38 5.68 23.87
CA SER A 39 3.69 5.05 24.98
C SER A 39 2.89 3.85 24.49
N GLU A 40 2.87 2.79 25.29
CA GLU A 40 1.90 1.69 25.18
C GLU A 40 0.53 2.10 25.77
N ASP A 41 0.55 3.02 26.75
CA ASP A 41 -0.66 3.54 27.37
C ASP A 41 -1.40 4.49 26.42
N LYS A 42 -2.73 4.32 26.34
CA LYS A 42 -3.62 5.18 25.55
C LYS A 42 -3.46 6.65 26.00
N LEU A 43 -3.48 7.55 25.02
CA LEU A 43 -3.40 8.99 25.29
C LEU A 43 -4.64 9.48 26.06
N GLU A 44 -4.44 10.42 26.99
CA GLU A 44 -5.52 10.95 27.85
C GLU A 44 -6.32 12.11 27.22
N GLY A 45 -5.85 12.66 26.10
CA GLY A 45 -6.52 13.76 25.42
C GLY A 45 -7.85 13.37 24.78
N GLU A 46 -8.88 14.22 24.91
CA GLU A 46 -10.22 14.02 24.34
C GLU A 46 -10.21 13.65 22.84
N TRP A 47 -9.49 14.41 22.01
CA TRP A 47 -9.38 14.19 20.57
C TRP A 47 -8.52 12.99 20.25
N ALA A 48 -7.42 12.79 20.97
CA ALA A 48 -6.60 11.59 20.82
C ALA A 48 -7.42 10.33 21.08
N GLN A 49 -8.17 10.28 22.19
CA GLN A 49 -9.08 9.17 22.53
C GLN A 49 -10.15 8.97 21.47
N LYS A 50 -10.81 10.06 21.02
CA LYS A 50 -11.76 9.99 19.90
C LYS A 50 -11.15 9.40 18.63
N CYS A 51 -9.88 9.69 18.34
CA CYS A 51 -9.18 9.10 17.19
C CYS A 51 -8.91 7.61 17.40
N ILE A 52 -8.41 7.24 18.59
CA ILE A 52 -8.11 5.86 18.96
C ILE A 52 -9.35 5.00 18.85
N GLU A 53 -10.47 5.42 19.46
CA GLU A 53 -11.72 4.67 19.46
C GLU A 53 -12.36 4.59 18.07
N ARG A 54 -12.38 5.71 17.32
CA ARG A 54 -13.06 5.75 16.02
C ARG A 54 -12.36 4.90 14.96
N TRP A 55 -11.03 4.92 14.94
CA TRP A 55 -10.21 4.25 13.92
C TRP A 55 -9.39 3.07 14.44
N CYS A 56 -9.62 2.64 15.68
CA CYS A 56 -8.94 1.51 16.33
C CYS A 56 -7.41 1.67 16.31
N LEU A 57 -6.90 2.89 16.56
CA LEU A 57 -5.46 3.12 16.52
C LEU A 57 -4.76 2.29 17.59
N LEU A 58 -3.66 1.62 17.20
CA LEU A 58 -2.89 0.73 18.05
C LEU A 58 -1.71 1.47 18.71
N PRO A 59 -1.16 0.97 19.83
CA PRO A 59 0.16 1.41 20.29
C PRO A 59 1.24 1.05 19.26
N PRO A 60 2.29 1.88 19.09
CA PRO A 60 2.67 2.97 19.98
C PRO A 60 1.84 4.24 19.75
N TYR A 61 1.66 5.02 20.81
CA TYR A 61 1.10 6.36 20.73
C TYR A 61 2.20 7.42 20.87
N ASP A 62 2.29 8.36 19.94
CA ASP A 62 3.24 9.47 20.03
C ASP A 62 2.71 10.57 20.96
N THR A 63 3.23 10.57 22.19
CA THR A 63 2.84 11.50 23.27
C THR A 63 3.19 12.97 22.99
N ARG A 64 4.03 13.24 21.98
CA ARG A 64 4.46 14.61 21.62
C ARG A 64 3.46 15.32 20.72
N ILE A 65 2.51 14.58 20.13
CA ILE A 65 1.51 15.18 19.23
C ILE A 65 0.56 16.02 20.08
N PRO A 66 0.53 17.34 19.88
CA PRO A 66 -0.31 18.21 20.67
C PRO A 66 -1.78 17.98 20.31
N GLU A 67 -2.66 18.20 21.29
CA GLU A 67 -4.08 17.85 21.11
C GLU A 67 -4.80 18.60 19.98
N LYS A 68 -4.32 19.81 19.68
CA LYS A 68 -4.77 20.58 18.50
C LYS A 68 -4.52 19.83 17.18
N ASN A 69 -3.45 19.03 17.09
CA ASN A 69 -3.13 18.25 15.90
C ASN A 69 -4.01 17.00 15.82
N TRP A 70 -4.27 16.32 16.95
CA TRP A 70 -5.27 15.24 16.99
C TRP A 70 -6.66 15.70 16.60
N LYS A 71 -7.06 16.90 17.03
CA LYS A 71 -8.31 17.52 16.57
C LYS A 71 -8.35 17.71 15.05
N LYS A 72 -7.26 18.22 14.45
CA LYS A 72 -7.16 18.38 12.98
C LYS A 72 -7.20 17.03 12.27
N TYR A 73 -6.46 16.05 12.77
CA TYR A 73 -6.44 14.67 12.28
C TYR A 73 -7.85 14.08 12.28
N TYR A 74 -8.57 14.23 13.40
CA TYR A 74 -9.95 13.78 13.53
C TYR A 74 -10.87 14.42 12.50
N GLN A 75 -10.81 15.75 12.39
CA GLN A 75 -11.66 16.53 11.48
C GLN A 75 -11.39 16.18 10.02
N GLU A 76 -10.13 16.00 9.64
CA GLU A 76 -9.75 15.63 8.28
C GLU A 76 -10.22 14.22 7.92
N ARG A 77 -9.91 13.20 8.75
CA ARG A 77 -10.38 11.83 8.49
C ARG A 77 -11.89 11.72 8.49
N THR A 78 -12.58 12.49 9.33
CA THR A 78 -14.05 12.57 9.32
C THR A 78 -14.57 13.17 8.01
N ALA A 79 -13.91 14.19 7.45
CA ALA A 79 -14.29 14.71 6.14
C ALA A 79 -14.01 13.70 5.02
N LEU A 80 -12.93 12.93 5.12
CA LEU A 80 -12.63 11.83 4.19
C LEU A 80 -13.63 10.67 4.32
N ASP A 81 -14.14 10.37 5.51
CA ASP A 81 -15.23 9.40 5.71
C ASP A 81 -16.43 9.78 4.85
N ALA A 82 -16.87 11.05 4.90
CA ALA A 82 -18.02 11.53 4.12
C ALA A 82 -17.81 11.38 2.60
N VAL A 83 -16.58 11.61 2.11
CA VAL A 83 -16.21 11.46 0.69
C VAL A 83 -16.09 9.99 0.27
N ASN A 84 -15.73 9.10 1.19
CA ASN A 84 -15.57 7.67 0.93
C ASN A 84 -16.81 6.85 1.35
N THR A 85 -17.97 7.51 1.37
CA THR A 85 -19.27 6.92 1.65
C THR A 85 -20.01 6.67 0.33
N VAL A 86 -20.56 5.47 0.17
CA VAL A 86 -21.30 5.09 -1.04
C VAL A 86 -22.54 5.99 -1.15
N ASP A 87 -22.85 6.46 -2.35
CA ASP A 87 -23.99 7.33 -2.66
C ASP A 87 -24.04 8.72 -1.97
N SER A 88 -23.02 9.05 -1.17
CA SER A 88 -22.87 10.39 -0.59
C SER A 88 -22.61 11.44 -1.66
N THR A 89 -23.28 12.59 -1.54
CA THR A 89 -23.04 13.74 -2.43
C THR A 89 -21.63 14.30 -2.32
N ALA A 90 -20.93 14.05 -1.20
CA ALA A 90 -19.54 14.45 -1.01
C ALA A 90 -18.57 13.57 -1.83
N SER A 91 -19.01 12.42 -2.34
CA SER A 91 -18.20 11.45 -3.09
C SER A 91 -17.92 11.87 -4.53
N LYS A 92 -18.56 12.94 -5.04
CA LYS A 92 -18.35 13.47 -6.39
C LYS A 92 -16.87 13.58 -6.83
N PRO A 93 -15.91 14.03 -5.99
CA PRO A 93 -14.50 14.15 -6.39
C PRO A 93 -13.77 12.81 -6.60
N ILE A 94 -14.37 11.70 -6.19
CA ILE A 94 -13.78 10.36 -6.29
C ILE A 94 -14.59 9.42 -7.18
N VAL A 95 -15.78 9.81 -7.65
CA VAL A 95 -16.59 9.01 -8.56
C VAL A 95 -16.29 9.46 -9.99
N SER A 96 -15.71 8.56 -10.79
CA SER A 96 -15.38 8.83 -12.19
C SER A 96 -16.30 8.06 -13.12
N GLU A 97 -17.38 8.69 -13.58
CA GLU A 97 -18.36 8.07 -14.49
C GLU A 97 -17.71 7.57 -15.78
N GLU A 98 -16.76 8.33 -16.33
CA GLU A 98 -16.03 7.98 -17.56
C GLU A 98 -15.11 6.76 -17.41
N LEU A 99 -14.80 6.33 -16.19
CA LEU A 99 -13.92 5.19 -15.94
C LEU A 99 -14.67 3.86 -16.06
N ASP A 100 -16.01 3.88 -15.99
CA ASP A 100 -16.91 2.72 -16.03
C ASP A 100 -16.49 1.57 -15.08
N GLN A 101 -16.01 1.93 -13.89
CA GLN A 101 -15.58 0.98 -12.85
C GLN A 101 -16.04 1.44 -11.48
N ASP A 102 -16.45 0.48 -10.65
CA ASP A 102 -16.89 0.73 -9.28
C ASP A 102 -15.71 1.17 -8.40
N THR A 103 -15.68 2.48 -8.11
CA THR A 103 -14.67 3.15 -7.29
C THR A 103 -14.56 2.51 -5.90
N PHE A 104 -15.68 2.24 -5.25
CA PHE A 104 -15.71 1.74 -3.88
C PHE A 104 -15.26 0.28 -3.82
N LYS A 105 -15.61 -0.53 -4.82
CA LYS A 105 -15.09 -1.89 -4.98
C LYS A 105 -13.58 -1.92 -5.21
N ILE A 106 -13.05 -0.96 -5.97
CA ILE A 106 -11.60 -0.80 -6.15
C ILE A 106 -10.93 -0.46 -4.81
N LEU A 107 -11.47 0.51 -4.06
CA LEU A 107 -10.94 0.87 -2.74
C LEU A 107 -10.93 -0.33 -1.80
N ARG A 108 -12.04 -1.08 -1.70
CA ARG A 108 -12.13 -2.30 -0.87
C ARG A 108 -11.09 -3.35 -1.26
N ARG A 109 -10.87 -3.56 -2.56
CA ARG A 109 -9.86 -4.50 -3.07
C ARG A 109 -8.45 -4.02 -2.74
N ALA A 110 -8.16 -2.74 -2.92
CA ALA A 110 -6.88 -2.13 -2.57
C ALA A 110 -6.58 -2.28 -1.07
N SER A 111 -7.54 -1.92 -0.21
CA SER A 111 -7.44 -2.11 1.24
C SER A 111 -7.21 -3.56 1.66
N ALA A 112 -7.91 -4.51 1.03
CA ALA A 112 -7.72 -5.94 1.31
C ALA A 112 -6.30 -6.39 0.92
N ASN A 113 -5.77 -5.91 -0.20
CA ASN A 113 -4.40 -6.20 -0.61
C ASN A 113 -3.37 -5.55 0.33
N VAL A 114 -3.61 -4.34 0.83
CA VAL A 114 -2.78 -3.69 1.85
C VAL A 114 -2.74 -4.53 3.13
N ALA A 115 -3.89 -4.95 3.65
CA ALA A 115 -3.94 -5.82 4.84
C ALA A 115 -3.23 -7.16 4.61
N LYS A 116 -3.40 -7.75 3.42
CA LYS A 116 -2.74 -9.00 3.03
C LYS A 116 -1.21 -8.93 3.08
N VAL A 117 -0.62 -7.77 2.78
CA VAL A 117 0.82 -7.59 2.93
C VAL A 117 1.23 -7.81 4.39
N ILE A 118 0.48 -7.24 5.34
CA ILE A 118 0.77 -7.32 6.77
C ILE A 118 0.51 -8.70 7.36
N TYR A 119 -0.55 -9.41 6.93
CA TYR A 119 -0.80 -10.80 7.36
C TYR A 119 0.37 -11.75 7.12
N GLY A 120 1.26 -11.42 6.17
CA GLY A 120 2.45 -12.24 5.86
C GLY A 120 3.76 -11.65 6.36
N ALA A 121 3.69 -10.68 7.27
CA ALA A 121 4.83 -10.15 8.00
C ALA A 121 5.23 -11.11 9.12
N VAL A 122 6.52 -11.14 9.44
CA VAL A 122 7.01 -11.87 10.61
C VAL A 122 6.65 -11.09 11.87
N SER A 123 6.07 -11.77 12.84
CA SER A 123 5.71 -11.21 14.15
C SER A 123 6.19 -12.15 15.25
N GLU A 124 6.51 -11.62 16.42
CA GLU A 124 6.82 -12.45 17.59
C GLU A 124 5.55 -13.07 18.16
N GLU A 125 4.43 -12.36 18.06
CA GLU A 125 3.11 -12.83 18.45
C GLU A 125 2.23 -13.03 17.22
N ASP A 126 1.65 -14.23 17.09
CA ASP A 126 0.81 -14.61 15.94
C ASP A 126 -0.40 -13.66 15.75
N SER A 127 -0.88 -13.02 16.82
CA SER A 127 -2.00 -12.09 16.80
C SER A 127 -1.63 -10.66 16.40
N GLU A 128 -0.39 -10.21 16.62
CA GLU A 128 0.01 -8.81 16.42
C GLU A 128 -0.13 -8.39 14.95
N SER A 129 0.42 -9.18 14.02
CA SER A 129 0.28 -8.92 12.58
C SER A 129 -1.18 -8.91 12.12
N THR A 130 -2.02 -9.75 12.72
CA THR A 130 -3.46 -9.82 12.43
C THR A 130 -4.17 -8.55 12.89
N THR A 131 -3.89 -8.07 14.09
CA THR A 131 -4.48 -6.84 14.64
C THR A 131 -4.05 -5.61 13.83
N ILE A 132 -2.75 -5.51 13.49
CA ILE A 132 -2.24 -4.43 12.62
C ILE A 132 -2.89 -4.50 11.24
N ALA A 133 -2.98 -5.69 10.64
CA ALA A 133 -3.59 -5.89 9.34
C ALA A 133 -5.08 -5.50 9.31
N ARG A 134 -5.84 -5.81 10.36
CA ARG A 134 -7.25 -5.41 10.49
C ARG A 134 -7.41 -3.90 10.60
N THR A 135 -6.52 -3.23 11.35
CA THR A 135 -6.55 -1.78 11.54
C THR A 135 -6.13 -1.01 10.28
N ILE A 136 -5.06 -1.44 9.61
CA ILE A 136 -4.59 -0.78 8.38
C ILE A 136 -5.57 -0.95 7.22
N ARG A 137 -6.36 -2.04 7.20
CA ARG A 137 -7.39 -2.31 6.19
C ARG A 137 -8.40 -1.17 6.07
N GLY A 138 -8.79 -0.58 7.20
CA GLY A 138 -9.72 0.55 7.26
C GLY A 138 -9.04 1.92 7.27
N SER A 139 -7.75 2.00 6.93
CA SER A 139 -6.97 3.23 7.00
C SER A 139 -6.65 3.87 5.65
N LEU A 140 -7.15 3.29 4.54
CA LEU A 140 -6.97 3.78 3.18
C LEU A 140 -8.19 4.58 2.70
N TYR A 141 -7.95 5.77 2.15
CA TYR A 141 -8.98 6.69 1.65
C TYR A 141 -8.62 7.16 0.24
N TYR A 142 -9.62 7.35 -0.62
CA TYR A 142 -9.44 8.23 -1.78
C TYR A 142 -9.47 9.69 -1.34
N THR A 143 -8.59 10.47 -1.94
CA THR A 143 -8.55 11.93 -1.86
C THR A 143 -8.85 12.58 -3.22
N GLY A 144 -8.84 11.80 -4.30
CA GLY A 144 -9.31 12.19 -5.62
C GLY A 144 -9.22 11.02 -6.58
N LEU A 145 -10.17 10.92 -7.51
CA LEU A 145 -10.11 9.95 -8.59
C LEU A 145 -10.69 10.55 -9.85
N TRP A 146 -9.95 10.45 -10.93
CA TRP A 146 -10.43 10.75 -12.26
C TRP A 146 -9.86 9.72 -13.23
N GLY A 147 -10.64 9.30 -14.20
CA GLY A 147 -10.17 8.41 -15.24
C GLY A 147 -11.21 8.27 -16.34
N ASN A 148 -10.75 7.83 -17.51
CA ASN A 148 -11.60 7.74 -18.67
C ASN A 148 -11.31 6.50 -19.51
N ASP A 149 -12.36 5.92 -20.08
CA ASP A 149 -12.33 4.79 -21.01
C ASP A 149 -12.77 5.24 -22.42
N GLU A 150 -11.98 6.12 -23.04
CA GLU A 150 -12.24 6.64 -24.39
C GLU A 150 -12.22 5.56 -25.50
N GLU A 151 -11.69 4.37 -25.23
CA GLU A 151 -11.65 3.27 -26.22
C GLU A 151 -12.81 2.27 -26.05
N GLY A 152 -13.80 2.58 -25.19
CA GLY A 152 -15.08 1.87 -25.09
C GLY A 152 -14.95 0.38 -24.74
N GLY A 153 -13.92 0.03 -23.96
CA GLY A 153 -13.42 -1.33 -23.87
C GLY A 153 -13.59 -2.03 -22.52
N GLY A 154 -14.01 -1.34 -21.45
CA GLY A 154 -14.26 -1.86 -20.08
C GLY A 154 -13.07 -2.54 -19.38
N ASN A 155 -11.99 -2.80 -20.11
CA ASN A 155 -10.92 -3.71 -19.77
C ASN A 155 -9.54 -3.06 -19.90
N ASN A 156 -9.47 -1.76 -20.21
CA ASN A 156 -8.22 -1.00 -20.22
C ASN A 156 -8.50 0.51 -20.28
N PRO A 157 -8.54 1.22 -19.14
CA PRO A 157 -8.80 2.66 -19.14
C PRO A 157 -7.70 3.39 -19.90
N ARG A 158 -8.07 4.47 -20.58
CA ARG A 158 -7.09 5.32 -21.27
C ARG A 158 -6.24 6.09 -20.27
N THR A 159 -6.87 6.70 -19.27
CA THR A 159 -6.18 7.47 -18.24
C THR A 159 -6.76 7.15 -16.88
N VAL A 160 -5.91 7.09 -15.86
CA VAL A 160 -6.29 7.08 -14.45
C VAL A 160 -5.40 8.05 -13.70
N ASN A 161 -6.00 8.94 -12.92
CA ASN A 161 -5.37 9.79 -11.92
C ASN A 161 -6.05 9.46 -10.60
N SER A 162 -5.38 8.64 -9.80
CA SER A 162 -5.84 8.22 -8.47
C SER A 162 -4.99 8.89 -7.42
N LYS A 163 -5.64 9.46 -6.40
CA LYS A 163 -4.99 10.02 -5.22
C LYS A 163 -5.57 9.33 -4.00
N THR A 164 -4.71 8.73 -3.21
CA THR A 164 -5.08 8.05 -1.99
C THR A 164 -4.24 8.55 -0.82
N ARG A 165 -4.78 8.34 0.38
CA ARG A 165 -4.08 8.57 1.63
C ARG A 165 -4.17 7.32 2.49
N LEU A 166 -3.03 6.78 2.88
CA LEU A 166 -2.93 5.65 3.80
C LEU A 166 -2.42 6.15 5.14
N TYR A 167 -3.25 6.08 6.16
CA TYR A 167 -2.86 6.46 7.52
C TYR A 167 -2.14 5.31 8.22
N SER A 168 -1.24 5.65 9.13
CA SER A 168 -0.65 4.69 10.06
C SER A 168 -1.76 3.96 10.85
N PRO A 169 -1.65 2.63 11.06
CA PRO A 169 -2.53 1.91 11.98
C PRO A 169 -2.25 2.23 13.46
N PHE A 170 -1.16 2.95 13.74
CA PHE A 170 -0.72 3.29 15.08
C PHE A 170 -1.09 4.73 15.46
N GLY A 171 -1.01 5.03 16.75
CA GLY A 171 -1.17 6.37 17.33
C GLY A 171 -0.07 7.37 16.99
N LEU A 172 0.49 7.33 15.78
CA LEU A 172 1.62 8.16 15.33
C LEU A 172 1.17 9.45 14.63
N GLY A 173 -0.11 9.58 14.28
CA GLY A 173 -0.64 10.74 13.56
C GLY A 173 -0.05 10.96 12.16
N THR A 174 0.65 9.97 11.62
CA THR A 174 1.31 9.99 10.31
C THR A 174 0.46 9.31 9.23
N SER A 175 0.77 9.63 7.97
CA SER A 175 0.13 9.03 6.79
C SER A 175 1.07 9.07 5.59
N LEU A 176 0.70 8.38 4.51
CA LEU A 176 1.32 8.49 3.20
C LEU A 176 0.30 9.05 2.22
N ASP A 177 0.68 10.11 1.51
CA ASP A 177 -0.04 10.60 0.35
C ASP A 177 0.51 9.93 -0.90
N ILE A 178 -0.37 9.27 -1.66
CA ILE A 178 -0.01 8.44 -2.79
C ILE A 178 -0.77 8.93 -4.02
N VAL A 179 -0.05 9.17 -5.10
CA VAL A 179 -0.62 9.66 -6.36
C VAL A 179 -0.19 8.75 -7.50
N TYR A 180 -1.18 8.17 -8.17
CA TYR A 180 -1.00 7.28 -9.30
C TYR A 180 -1.53 7.91 -10.58
N ASP A 181 -0.63 8.16 -11.52
CA ASP A 181 -0.93 8.68 -12.84
C ASP A 181 -0.64 7.59 -13.88
N TYR A 182 -1.66 7.08 -14.56
CA TYR A 182 -1.57 6.08 -15.62
C TYR A 182 -2.14 6.64 -16.91
N HIS A 183 -1.46 6.38 -18.03
CA HIS A 183 -1.99 6.63 -19.35
C HIS A 183 -1.53 5.59 -20.35
N TYR A 184 -2.47 5.16 -21.19
CA TYR A 184 -2.23 4.19 -22.24
C TYR A 184 -3.06 4.49 -23.48
N ARG A 185 -2.37 4.68 -24.61
CA ARG A 185 -2.98 4.87 -25.93
C ARG A 185 -2.15 4.20 -27.01
N CYS A 186 -2.69 3.17 -27.64
CA CYS A 186 -1.98 2.38 -28.65
C CYS A 186 -2.33 2.72 -30.10
N PHE A 187 -3.56 3.17 -30.37
CA PHE A 187 -4.10 3.15 -31.73
C PHE A 187 -3.46 4.16 -32.71
N ARG A 188 -2.79 5.23 -32.24
CA ARG A 188 -2.18 6.25 -33.14
C ARG A 188 -0.85 6.84 -32.70
N ALA A 189 -0.59 6.92 -31.40
CA ALA A 189 0.57 7.65 -30.89
C ALA A 189 1.53 6.79 -30.05
N ASN A 190 1.19 5.54 -29.70
CA ASN A 190 1.90 4.70 -28.74
C ASN A 190 2.35 5.50 -27.50
N GLU A 191 1.38 6.18 -26.90
CA GLU A 191 1.53 7.06 -25.74
C GLU A 191 1.30 6.22 -24.49
N ARG A 192 2.37 5.95 -23.74
CA ARG A 192 2.32 5.13 -22.54
C ARG A 192 3.19 5.76 -21.47
N TRP A 193 2.57 6.13 -20.36
CA TRP A 193 3.30 6.48 -19.15
C TRP A 193 2.54 6.03 -17.93
N SER A 194 3.27 5.80 -16.86
CA SER A 194 2.68 5.48 -15.57
C SER A 194 3.63 5.98 -14.50
N THR A 195 3.13 6.63 -13.47
CA THR A 195 3.93 7.09 -12.35
C THR A 195 3.19 6.90 -11.05
N LEU A 196 3.90 6.39 -10.05
CA LEU A 196 3.43 6.31 -8.66
C LEU A 196 4.32 7.22 -7.82
N TYR A 197 3.75 8.30 -7.30
CA TYR A 197 4.37 9.23 -6.37
C TYR A 197 3.90 8.95 -4.96
N VAL A 198 4.80 9.09 -3.99
CA VAL A 198 4.51 8.87 -2.57
C VAL A 198 5.25 9.90 -1.75
N CYS A 199 4.55 10.50 -0.79
CA CYS A 199 5.11 11.46 0.14
C CYS A 199 4.68 11.09 1.56
N ALA A 200 5.65 11.07 2.48
CA ALA A 200 5.40 10.90 3.90
C ALA A 200 4.75 12.16 4.46
N ARG A 201 3.77 11.97 5.35
CA ARG A 201 2.96 13.05 5.91
C ARG A 201 2.88 12.94 7.42
N HIS A 202 3.10 14.06 8.10
CA HIS A 202 3.07 14.21 9.56
C HIS A 202 1.77 14.85 10.08
N SER A 203 1.58 14.76 11.40
CA SER A 203 0.33 15.18 12.06
C SER A 203 0.04 16.68 11.94
N ASP A 204 1.07 17.51 11.82
CA ASP A 204 0.96 18.96 11.68
C ASP A 204 0.54 19.41 10.27
N GLU A 205 0.68 18.53 9.28
CA GLU A 205 0.28 18.75 7.88
C GLU A 205 -1.21 18.42 7.62
N CYS A 206 -1.96 18.03 8.66
CA CYS A 206 -3.41 17.85 8.59
C CYS A 206 -4.11 19.18 8.19
N ASN A 207 -4.90 19.13 7.11
CA ASN A 207 -5.59 20.28 6.52
C ASN A 207 -7.12 20.08 6.58
N THR A 208 -7.74 20.79 7.52
CA THR A 208 -9.19 20.73 7.73
C THR A 208 -9.99 21.54 6.72
N LYS A 209 -9.34 22.44 5.95
CA LYS A 209 -10.00 23.26 4.93
C LYS A 209 -10.02 22.56 3.57
N GLU A 210 -8.95 21.84 3.25
CA GLU A 210 -8.81 21.09 2.01
C GLU A 210 -8.40 19.64 2.31
N PRO A 211 -9.30 18.83 2.91
CA PRO A 211 -8.97 17.47 3.37
C PRO A 211 -8.53 16.54 2.22
N LEU A 212 -8.99 16.83 1.00
CA LEU A 212 -8.68 16.10 -0.23
C LEU A 212 -7.35 16.49 -0.87
N LYS A 213 -6.69 17.55 -0.39
CA LYS A 213 -5.43 18.00 -0.97
C LYS A 213 -4.34 16.98 -0.66
N SER A 214 -3.67 16.50 -1.70
CA SER A 214 -2.47 15.67 -1.59
C SER A 214 -1.23 16.54 -1.46
N ILE A 215 -0.31 16.17 -0.57
CA ILE A 215 1.00 16.83 -0.43
C ILE A 215 2.07 16.24 -1.37
N ALA A 216 1.78 15.13 -2.06
CA ALA A 216 2.75 14.50 -2.96
C ALA A 216 2.88 15.25 -4.31
N VAL A 217 1.90 16.11 -4.64
CA VAL A 217 1.86 16.82 -5.91
C VAL A 217 1.26 18.21 -5.78
N PHE A 218 1.71 19.13 -6.63
CA PHE A 218 1.13 20.46 -6.79
C PHE A 218 0.77 20.75 -8.24
N LYS A 219 -0.05 21.78 -8.45
CA LYS A 219 -0.34 22.32 -9.78
C LYS A 219 0.53 23.54 -10.03
N ASP A 220 1.29 23.54 -11.12
CA ASP A 220 2.03 24.73 -11.55
C ASP A 220 1.10 25.81 -12.14
N ASP A 221 1.64 26.98 -12.50
CA ASP A 221 0.88 28.10 -13.08
C ASP A 221 0.12 27.75 -14.37
N ARG A 222 0.46 26.61 -15.00
CA ARG A 222 -0.19 26.08 -16.20
C ARG A 222 -1.17 24.95 -15.88
N GLY A 223 -1.46 24.72 -14.60
CA GLY A 223 -2.34 23.66 -14.13
C GLY A 223 -1.76 22.25 -14.22
N ARG A 224 -0.46 22.09 -14.53
CA ARG A 224 0.16 20.76 -14.67
C ARG A 224 0.53 20.22 -13.30
N GLN A 225 0.21 18.94 -13.09
CA GLN A 225 0.58 18.23 -11.87
C GLN A 225 2.09 17.93 -11.88
N LYS A 226 2.78 18.34 -10.82
CA LYS A 226 4.20 18.09 -10.60
C LYS A 226 4.42 17.50 -9.21
N PRO A 227 5.44 16.64 -9.02
CA PRO A 227 5.79 16.15 -7.69
C PRO A 227 6.25 17.31 -6.80
N GLU A 228 5.80 17.31 -5.56
CA GLU A 228 6.31 18.22 -4.53
C GLU A 228 7.71 17.82 -4.06
N GLU A 229 8.41 18.75 -3.40
CA GLU A 229 9.69 18.44 -2.75
C GLU A 229 9.52 17.33 -1.69
N GLY A 230 10.49 16.42 -1.60
CA GLY A 230 10.40 15.24 -0.72
C GLY A 230 9.55 14.09 -1.28
N THR A 231 8.87 14.26 -2.41
CA THR A 231 8.09 13.17 -3.02
C THR A 231 9.00 12.15 -3.71
N VAL A 232 8.80 10.88 -3.38
CA VAL A 232 9.51 9.75 -3.97
C VAL A 232 8.70 9.17 -5.12
N LYS A 233 9.38 8.94 -6.24
CA LYS A 233 8.82 8.22 -7.39
C LYS A 233 9.03 6.72 -7.24
N VAL A 234 7.99 5.99 -6.86
CA VAL A 234 8.02 4.54 -6.57
C VAL A 234 8.02 3.69 -7.82
N ILE A 235 7.15 4.03 -8.77
CA ILE A 235 7.07 3.41 -10.11
C ILE A 235 7.15 4.52 -11.14
N ASN A 236 7.92 4.30 -12.19
CA ASN A 236 8.03 5.22 -13.32
C ASN A 236 8.13 4.44 -14.62
N MET A 237 7.13 4.58 -15.47
CA MET A 237 7.13 4.12 -16.84
C MET A 237 7.19 5.32 -17.75
N VAL A 238 8.26 5.40 -18.53
CA VAL A 238 8.42 6.39 -19.59
C VAL A 238 8.50 5.70 -20.94
N ARG A 239 7.98 6.37 -21.97
CA ARG A 239 8.19 5.93 -23.35
C ARG A 239 9.69 5.90 -23.64
N SER A 240 10.17 4.76 -24.11
CA SER A 240 11.48 4.70 -24.77
C SER A 240 11.28 5.25 -26.18
N PHE A 241 11.93 6.37 -26.53
CA PHE A 241 11.92 6.83 -27.92
C PHE A 241 12.64 5.77 -28.78
N PRO A 242 12.07 5.34 -29.91
CA PRO A 242 12.78 4.47 -30.83
C PRO A 242 14.01 5.24 -31.34
N CYS A 243 15.19 4.73 -31.03
CA CYS A 243 16.41 5.16 -31.70
C CYS A 243 16.28 4.74 -33.18
N LEU A 244 16.58 5.65 -34.13
CA LEU A 244 16.30 5.51 -35.57
C LEU A 244 16.82 4.23 -36.26
N PHE A 245 17.65 3.43 -35.58
CA PHE A 245 18.29 2.24 -36.13
C PHE A 245 17.86 0.92 -35.47
N SER A 246 16.83 0.90 -34.61
CA SER A 246 16.35 -0.34 -34.00
C SER A 246 14.97 -0.74 -34.50
N VAL A 247 14.92 -1.80 -35.32
CA VAL A 247 13.70 -2.48 -35.80
C VAL A 247 13.02 -3.29 -34.68
N HIS A 248 13.59 -3.30 -33.47
CA HIS A 248 12.92 -3.85 -32.30
C HIS A 248 12.14 -2.73 -31.61
N LEU A 249 10.81 -2.77 -31.75
CA LEU A 249 9.79 -1.98 -31.05
C LEU A 249 9.81 -2.23 -29.51
N ASN A 250 10.98 -2.13 -28.89
CA ASN A 250 11.18 -2.49 -27.49
C ASN A 250 10.84 -1.32 -26.57
N GLY A 251 9.56 -1.31 -26.19
CA GLY A 251 9.11 -1.30 -24.80
C GLY A 251 9.27 0.00 -24.01
N SER A 252 8.20 0.44 -23.36
CA SER A 252 8.29 1.43 -22.29
C SER A 252 9.32 0.99 -21.24
N LYS A 253 10.20 1.89 -20.81
CA LYS A 253 11.17 1.61 -19.75
C LYS A 253 10.46 1.82 -18.42
N ILE A 254 10.33 0.74 -17.64
CA ILE A 254 9.79 0.77 -16.28
C ILE A 254 10.98 0.76 -15.31
N THR A 255 11.00 1.72 -14.40
CA THR A 255 12.00 1.84 -13.33
C THR A 255 11.30 1.93 -11.97
N GLY A 256 11.90 1.30 -10.96
CA GLY A 256 11.43 1.31 -9.58
C GLY A 256 12.34 2.07 -8.62
N THR A 257 11.81 2.39 -7.44
CA THR A 257 12.54 3.06 -6.33
C THR A 257 13.61 2.19 -5.67
N THR A 258 14.31 2.72 -4.67
CA THR A 258 15.37 2.03 -3.91
C THR A 258 14.84 1.50 -2.58
N ALA A 259 15.55 0.55 -1.95
CA ALA A 259 15.18 0.05 -0.63
C ALA A 259 15.20 1.15 0.45
N LYS A 260 16.17 2.06 0.39
CA LYS A 260 16.30 3.19 1.31
C LYS A 260 15.05 4.09 1.31
N ASN A 261 14.52 4.39 0.13
CA ASN A 261 13.30 5.20 0.03
C ASN A 261 12.06 4.46 0.57
N LEU A 262 12.07 3.13 0.55
CA LEU A 262 10.98 2.31 1.11
C LEU A 262 11.10 2.22 2.64
N GLU A 263 12.31 2.22 3.19
CA GLU A 263 12.54 2.27 4.65
C GLU A 263 11.89 3.53 5.26
N GLU A 264 11.94 4.68 4.59
CA GLU A 264 11.27 5.92 5.04
C GLU A 264 9.74 5.78 5.14
N PHE A 265 9.11 5.04 4.22
CA PHE A 265 7.67 4.79 4.29
C PHE A 265 7.30 3.82 5.41
N GLU A 266 8.15 2.83 5.67
CA GLU A 266 8.00 1.94 6.81
C GLU A 266 8.09 2.72 8.12
N GLU A 267 9.09 3.60 8.26
CA GLU A 267 9.26 4.47 9.42
C GLU A 267 8.05 5.38 9.62
N THR A 268 7.52 5.94 8.53
CA THR A 268 6.34 6.80 8.57
C THR A 268 5.10 6.05 9.03
N LEU A 269 4.85 4.84 8.52
CA LEU A 269 3.63 4.09 8.83
C LEU A 269 3.71 3.31 10.15
N PHE A 270 4.87 2.75 10.47
CA PHE A 270 5.04 1.77 11.55
C PHE A 270 5.99 2.23 12.65
N GLY A 271 6.56 3.43 12.51
CA GLY A 271 7.41 4.01 13.54
C GLY A 271 8.83 3.44 13.59
N GLY A 272 9.22 2.64 12.61
CA GLY A 272 10.62 2.32 12.40
C GLY A 272 10.84 1.46 11.17
N SER A 273 12.07 1.00 10.95
CA SER A 273 12.47 0.29 9.75
C SER A 273 13.02 -1.11 10.03
N GLY A 274 12.86 -1.99 9.04
CA GLY A 274 13.43 -3.33 9.04
C GLY A 274 12.54 -4.43 9.63
N TRP A 275 11.29 -4.13 9.96
CA TRP A 275 10.27 -5.12 10.29
C TRP A 275 9.77 -5.81 9.01
N LEU A 276 9.40 -5.02 8.02
CA LEU A 276 8.93 -5.44 6.71
C LEU A 276 10.06 -5.40 5.69
N SER A 277 10.11 -6.41 4.82
CA SER A 277 11.04 -6.33 3.70
C SER A 277 10.70 -5.18 2.75
N PRO A 278 11.69 -4.65 2.00
CA PRO A 278 11.42 -3.66 0.95
C PRO A 278 10.37 -4.14 -0.06
N LEU A 279 10.27 -5.46 -0.29
CA LEU A 279 9.24 -6.03 -1.16
C LEU A 279 7.83 -5.83 -0.59
N LYS A 280 7.64 -6.06 0.71
CA LYS A 280 6.37 -5.84 1.41
C LYS A 280 5.98 -4.37 1.39
N ILE A 281 6.91 -3.46 1.69
CA ILE A 281 6.62 -2.01 1.63
C ILE A 281 6.28 -1.56 0.22
N PHE A 282 7.02 -2.03 -0.79
CA PHE A 282 6.67 -1.76 -2.19
C PHE A 282 5.26 -2.23 -2.53
N GLN A 283 4.89 -3.46 -2.16
CA GLN A 283 3.56 -4.00 -2.38
C GLN A 283 2.48 -3.17 -1.67
N LEU A 284 2.69 -2.84 -0.40
CA LEU A 284 1.78 -2.05 0.41
C LEU A 284 1.49 -0.71 -0.27
N VAL A 285 2.54 0.00 -0.66
CA VAL A 285 2.45 1.32 -1.29
C VAL A 285 1.84 1.25 -2.69
N ALA A 286 2.18 0.23 -3.49
CA ALA A 286 1.60 0.06 -4.82
C ALA A 286 0.10 -0.29 -4.77
N TYR A 287 -0.31 -1.15 -3.82
CA TYR A 287 -1.71 -1.48 -3.62
C TYR A 287 -2.50 -0.31 -3.03
N ALA A 288 -1.94 0.41 -2.06
CA ALA A 288 -2.55 1.62 -1.52
C ALA A 288 -2.69 2.72 -2.59
N GLY A 289 -1.74 2.82 -3.51
CA GLY A 289 -1.82 3.66 -4.71
C GLY A 289 -2.71 3.12 -5.82
N THR A 290 -3.42 2.00 -5.60
CA THR A 290 -4.36 1.38 -6.55
C THR A 290 -3.75 0.90 -7.87
N VAL A 291 -2.42 0.67 -7.92
CA VAL A 291 -1.73 0.22 -9.13
C VAL A 291 -2.20 -1.17 -9.54
N GLY A 292 -2.66 -1.32 -10.78
CA GLY A 292 -3.15 -2.58 -11.32
C GLY A 292 -4.56 -2.95 -10.87
N HIS A 293 -5.30 -2.00 -10.27
CA HIS A 293 -6.68 -2.23 -9.85
C HIS A 293 -7.73 -1.80 -10.89
N TYR A 294 -7.35 -1.03 -11.91
CA TYR A 294 -8.28 -0.46 -12.90
C TYR A 294 -8.35 -1.23 -14.22
N HIS A 295 -8.14 -2.55 -14.22
CA HIS A 295 -8.00 -3.37 -15.45
C HIS A 295 -6.90 -2.85 -16.41
N GLU A 296 -5.88 -2.15 -15.91
CA GLU A 296 -4.81 -1.58 -16.73
C GLU A 296 -4.04 -2.67 -17.50
N ALA A 297 -3.86 -2.48 -18.81
CA ALA A 297 -3.16 -3.45 -19.67
C ALA A 297 -1.72 -3.76 -19.21
N LEU A 298 -1.09 -2.83 -18.49
CA LEU A 298 0.30 -2.95 -18.03
C LEU A 298 0.43 -3.09 -16.51
N GLY A 299 -0.67 -3.22 -15.76
CA GLY A 299 -0.64 -3.25 -14.29
C GLY A 299 0.33 -4.30 -13.73
N GLY A 300 0.27 -5.54 -14.24
CA GLY A 300 1.20 -6.60 -13.83
C GLY A 300 2.66 -6.31 -14.19
N SER A 301 2.92 -5.73 -15.36
CA SER A 301 4.29 -5.34 -15.77
C SER A 301 4.84 -4.19 -14.92
N LEU A 302 3.99 -3.24 -14.53
CA LEU A 302 4.33 -2.13 -13.64
C LEU A 302 4.75 -2.64 -12.27
N LEU A 303 3.98 -3.57 -11.69
CA LEU A 303 4.31 -4.18 -10.39
C LEU A 303 5.60 -5.01 -10.47
N ASN A 304 5.72 -5.88 -11.48
CA ASN A 304 6.88 -6.76 -11.64
C ASN A 304 8.19 -5.98 -11.77
N LYS A 305 8.27 -5.11 -12.80
CA LYS A 305 9.48 -4.35 -13.09
C LYS A 305 9.70 -3.17 -12.12
N GLY A 306 8.64 -2.68 -11.49
CA GLY A 306 8.69 -1.61 -10.50
C GLY A 306 9.25 -2.06 -9.15
N GLY A 307 9.04 -3.32 -8.75
CA GLY A 307 9.54 -3.76 -7.45
C GLY A 307 9.52 -5.26 -7.18
N LEU A 308 8.57 -6.04 -7.72
CA LEU A 308 8.47 -7.47 -7.37
C LEU A 308 9.68 -8.29 -7.82
N GLU A 309 10.32 -7.94 -8.95
CA GLU A 309 11.56 -8.58 -9.42
C GLU A 309 12.82 -8.02 -8.74
N LYS A 310 12.72 -6.81 -8.17
CA LYS A 310 13.86 -6.06 -7.62
C LYS A 310 14.13 -6.38 -6.16
N PHE A 311 13.08 -6.56 -5.37
CA PHE A 311 13.17 -6.76 -3.93
C PHE A 311 12.89 -8.22 -3.56
N LYS A 312 13.38 -8.63 -2.40
CA LYS A 312 13.19 -9.97 -1.86
C LYS A 312 12.52 -9.87 -0.50
N LEU A 313 11.72 -10.88 -0.17
CA LEU A 313 11.17 -11.06 1.16
C LEU A 313 12.29 -11.26 2.19
N PHE A 314 12.01 -10.89 3.44
CA PHE A 314 12.81 -11.33 4.57
C PHE A 314 12.57 -12.82 4.86
N LYS A 315 13.46 -13.40 5.67
CA LYS A 315 13.34 -14.77 6.13
C LYS A 315 12.00 -14.93 6.86
N ASP A 316 11.26 -15.98 6.53
CA ASP A 316 9.99 -16.38 7.13
C ASP A 316 8.78 -15.49 6.78
N GLU A 317 8.94 -14.43 5.97
CA GLU A 317 7.80 -13.70 5.37
C GLU A 317 7.16 -14.53 4.23
N HIS A 318 5.85 -14.36 4.03
CA HIS A 318 5.09 -15.04 2.97
C HIS A 318 3.98 -14.16 2.38
N ASP A 319 3.29 -14.60 1.33
CA ASP A 319 2.25 -13.80 0.65
C ASP A 319 0.88 -13.76 1.37
N ALA A 320 0.69 -14.60 2.40
CA ALA A 320 -0.51 -14.68 3.24
C ALA A 320 -1.83 -14.82 2.46
N LYS A 321 -1.80 -15.54 1.33
CA LYS A 321 -2.99 -15.72 0.47
C LYS A 321 -4.16 -16.40 1.20
N GLU A 322 -3.88 -17.44 1.97
CA GLU A 322 -4.90 -18.21 2.69
C GLU A 322 -5.51 -17.38 3.82
N LEU A 323 -4.68 -16.75 4.66
CA LEU A 323 -5.12 -15.92 5.78
C LEU A 323 -5.95 -14.71 5.28
N GLY A 324 -5.50 -14.04 4.21
CA GLY A 324 -6.27 -12.95 3.61
C GLY A 324 -7.64 -13.39 3.07
N THR A 325 -7.75 -14.63 2.56
CA THR A 325 -9.03 -15.19 2.10
C THR A 325 -9.95 -15.51 3.27
N ALA A 326 -9.41 -16.11 4.34
CA ALA A 326 -10.15 -16.39 5.56
C ALA A 326 -10.69 -15.10 6.21
N GLU A 327 -9.85 -14.08 6.36
CA GLU A 327 -10.22 -12.78 6.93
C GLU A 327 -11.22 -12.02 6.06
N ALA A 328 -11.15 -12.15 4.73
CA ALA A 328 -12.18 -11.60 3.84
C ALA A 328 -13.54 -12.25 4.03
N LYS A 329 -13.58 -13.57 4.29
CA LYS A 329 -14.82 -14.28 4.60
C LYS A 329 -15.41 -13.83 5.94
N ILE A 330 -14.58 -13.75 6.99
CA ILE A 330 -15.01 -13.29 8.32
C ILE A 330 -15.57 -11.86 8.25
N LEU A 331 -14.94 -10.97 7.48
CA LEU A 331 -15.44 -9.62 7.26
C LEU A 331 -16.81 -9.63 6.55
N ALA A 332 -16.98 -10.43 5.50
CA ALA A 332 -18.26 -10.54 4.80
C ALA A 332 -19.38 -11.04 5.73
N ASP A 333 -19.08 -12.02 6.59
CA ASP A 333 -20.02 -12.53 7.60
C ASP A 333 -20.36 -11.44 8.63
N ALA A 334 -19.38 -10.61 9.04
CA ALA A 334 -19.60 -9.49 9.95
C ALA A 334 -20.46 -8.38 9.32
N GLU A 335 -20.24 -8.08 8.04
CA GLU A 335 -21.05 -7.12 7.27
C GLU A 335 -22.48 -7.62 7.09
N GLY A 336 -22.68 -8.91 6.78
CA GLY A 336 -24.02 -9.51 6.67
C GLY A 336 -24.84 -9.39 7.96
N LYS A 337 -24.21 -9.62 9.13
CA LYS A 337 -24.85 -9.46 10.44
C LYS A 337 -25.27 -8.02 10.78
N LEU A 338 -24.69 -7.02 10.12
CA LEU A 338 -25.11 -5.63 10.25
C LEU A 338 -26.32 -5.32 9.38
N GLY A 339 -26.38 -5.89 8.17
CA GLY A 339 -27.52 -5.75 7.25
C GLY A 339 -28.80 -6.44 7.73
N ASP A 340 -28.69 -7.55 8.47
CA ASP A 340 -29.87 -8.28 8.99
C ASP A 340 -30.56 -7.57 10.19
N LYS A 341 -30.01 -6.46 10.69
CA LYS A 341 -30.55 -5.71 11.84
C LYS A 341 -31.47 -4.55 11.44
N GLY A 342 -32.52 -4.87 10.70
CA GLY A 342 -33.84 -4.24 10.80
C GLY A 342 -34.14 -3.05 9.87
N ASP A 343 -35.25 -3.20 9.14
CA ASP A 343 -35.95 -2.24 8.26
C ASP A 343 -36.32 -0.87 8.90
N ASP A 344 -35.88 -0.54 10.12
CA ASP A 344 -36.41 0.62 10.89
C ASP A 344 -35.33 1.43 11.65
N LYS A 345 -34.06 1.33 11.26
CA LYS A 345 -33.05 2.31 11.71
C LYS A 345 -32.29 2.81 10.52
N GLU A 346 -32.27 4.14 10.37
CA GLU A 346 -31.32 4.90 9.56
C GLU A 346 -30.04 4.09 9.43
N GLU A 347 -29.84 3.44 8.28
CA GLU A 347 -28.54 2.92 7.89
C GLU A 347 -27.66 4.17 7.82
N GLY A 348 -27.09 4.58 8.95
CA GLY A 348 -26.11 5.63 8.98
C GLY A 348 -25.10 5.24 7.90
N GLU A 349 -24.88 6.13 6.94
CA GLU A 349 -24.11 5.86 5.75
C GLU A 349 -22.65 5.57 6.17
N ILE A 350 -22.35 4.34 6.63
CA ILE A 350 -21.03 3.98 7.15
C ILE A 350 -20.11 3.92 5.96
N CYS A 351 -19.10 4.79 5.96
CA CYS A 351 -18.10 4.88 4.91
C CYS A 351 -17.35 3.55 4.71
N VAL A 352 -16.80 3.34 3.52
CA VAL A 352 -16.07 2.11 3.19
C VAL A 352 -14.94 1.83 4.21
N PRO A 353 -14.05 2.79 4.55
CA PRO A 353 -12.99 2.57 5.54
C PRO A 353 -13.51 2.12 6.91
N GLN A 354 -14.60 2.72 7.42
CA GLN A 354 -15.19 2.33 8.70
C GLN A 354 -15.78 0.91 8.67
N ARG A 355 -16.43 0.50 7.56
CA ARG A 355 -16.89 -0.89 7.39
C ARG A 355 -15.72 -1.87 7.43
N LEU A 356 -14.58 -1.49 6.90
CA LEU A 356 -13.39 -2.34 6.89
C LEU A 356 -12.70 -2.46 8.27
N LEU A 357 -13.06 -1.62 9.25
CA LEU A 357 -12.59 -1.70 10.64
C LEU A 357 -13.41 -2.63 11.53
N LEU A 358 -14.48 -3.24 11.03
CA LEU A 358 -15.36 -4.09 11.84
C LEU A 358 -14.61 -5.22 12.57
N LEU A 359 -13.63 -5.83 11.92
CA LEU A 359 -12.83 -6.88 12.54
C LEU A 359 -11.85 -6.36 13.58
N ALA A 360 -11.37 -5.11 13.45
CA ALA A 360 -10.52 -4.48 14.46
C ALA A 360 -11.31 -4.16 15.74
N LYS A 361 -12.58 -3.75 15.59
CA LYS A 361 -13.50 -3.46 16.71
C LYS A 361 -13.97 -4.69 17.48
N GLN A 362 -13.81 -5.89 16.91
CA GLN A 362 -14.18 -7.15 17.57
C GLN A 362 -13.03 -7.71 18.43
N THR A 363 -11.84 -7.14 18.31
CA THR A 363 -10.62 -7.57 19.04
C THR A 363 -10.33 -6.73 20.28
N GLU A 364 -11.09 -5.67 20.53
CA GLU A 364 -11.17 -4.98 21.84
C GLU A 364 -12.26 -5.61 22.70
#